data_AF-A0A645H875-F1
#
_entry.id   AF-A0A645H875-F1
#
_cell.length_a   1.000
_cell.length_b   1.000
_cell.length_c   1.000
_cell.angle_alpha   90.00
_cell.angle_beta   90.00
_cell.angle_gamma   90.00
#
_symmetry.space_group_name_H-M   'P 1'
#
loop_
_entity.id
_entity.type
_entity.pdbx_description
1 polymer ?
#
loop_
_entity_poly.entity_id
_entity_poly.type
_entity_poly.pdbx_seq_one_letter_code
_entity_poly.pdbx_strand_id
1 'polypeptide(L)'
;MVVMKNINSDELADFAALTLKYPYQIRFIEYMPFVSGSNYLMTAHEMKDQLQAAGFHALIPETSDQSVAQIYRLPDAKGTIGFITPMSRHFCYSCNRIRLTADGYLKPCLLANQEYPLREELRAGMSDADLLQKIRNVILNKPSQYDLSNGKKNDRSMVRIGG
;
A
#
# COMPACT_ATOMS: atom_id res chain seq x y z
N MET A 1 -1.17 -9.18 4.35
CA MET A 1 -0.32 -10.00 3.47
C MET A 1 -0.26 -9.38 2.09
N VAL A 2 0.94 -9.23 1.52
CA VAL A 2 1.07 -8.97 0.09
C VAL A 2 0.90 -10.30 -0.63
N VAL A 3 -0.07 -10.37 -1.54
CA VAL A 3 -0.39 -11.60 -2.27
C VAL A 3 0.38 -11.61 -3.58
N MET A 4 1.17 -12.65 -3.77
CA MET A 4 2.02 -12.88 -4.92
C MET A 4 1.59 -14.18 -5.61
N LYS A 5 1.15 -14.05 -6.86
CA LYS A 5 0.72 -15.18 -7.69
C LYS A 5 1.85 -16.22 -7.77
N ASN A 6 1.51 -17.49 -7.56
CA ASN A 6 2.43 -18.64 -7.57
C ASN A 6 3.52 -18.64 -6.48
N ILE A 7 3.42 -17.77 -5.46
CA ILE A 7 4.37 -17.72 -4.34
C ILE A 7 3.66 -17.99 -3.01
N ASN A 8 2.58 -17.26 -2.72
CA ASN A 8 1.81 -17.40 -1.48
C ASN A 8 0.30 -17.22 -1.71
N SER A 9 -0.16 -17.28 -2.95
CA SER A 9 -1.58 -17.14 -3.29
C SER A 9 -2.41 -18.30 -2.75
N ASP A 10 -1.81 -19.46 -2.52
CA ASP A 10 -2.41 -20.63 -1.88
C ASP A 10 -2.77 -20.42 -0.40
N GLU A 11 -2.10 -19.49 0.30
CA GLU A 11 -2.35 -19.19 1.72
C GLU A 11 -3.59 -18.30 1.95
N LEU A 12 -4.24 -17.80 0.89
CA LEU A 12 -5.40 -16.89 0.98
C LEU A 12 -6.51 -17.44 1.91
N ALA A 13 -6.85 -18.71 1.72
CA ALA A 13 -7.90 -19.40 2.47
C ALA A 13 -7.55 -19.53 3.97
N ASP A 14 -6.30 -19.89 4.26
CA ASP A 14 -5.82 -20.07 5.64
C ASP A 14 -5.88 -18.75 6.42
N PHE A 15 -5.45 -17.65 5.79
CA PHE A 15 -5.54 -16.32 6.38
C PHE A 15 -7.00 -15.85 6.52
N ALA A 16 -7.87 -16.15 5.56
CA ALA A 16 -9.29 -15.85 5.68
C ALA A 16 -9.94 -16.61 6.86
N ALA A 17 -9.59 -17.88 7.07
CA ALA A 17 -10.10 -18.70 8.17
C ALA A 17 -9.77 -18.11 9.56
N LEU A 18 -8.65 -17.40 9.70
CA LEU A 18 -8.30 -16.74 10.96
C LEU A 18 -9.36 -15.72 11.42
N THR A 19 -10.07 -15.10 10.47
CA THR A 19 -11.14 -14.12 10.78
C THR A 19 -12.38 -14.77 11.41
N LEU A 20 -12.59 -16.07 11.20
CA LEU A 20 -13.66 -16.83 11.86
C LEU A 20 -13.33 -17.07 13.33
N LYS A 21 -12.05 -17.37 13.63
CA LYS A 21 -11.60 -17.70 14.99
C LYS A 21 -11.32 -16.48 15.86
N TYR A 22 -10.75 -15.43 15.26
CA TYR A 22 -10.23 -14.26 15.96
C TYR A 22 -10.79 -12.95 15.39
N PRO A 23 -10.90 -11.88 16.21
CA PRO A 23 -11.35 -10.56 15.77
C PRO A 23 -10.24 -9.79 15.01
N TYR A 24 -9.57 -10.46 14.08
CA TYR A 24 -8.51 -9.86 13.28
C TYR A 24 -9.07 -9.24 12.00
N GLN A 25 -8.49 -8.11 11.59
CA GLN A 25 -8.67 -7.59 10.24
C GLN A 25 -7.51 -8.04 9.36
N ILE A 26 -7.75 -9.04 8.52
CA ILE A 26 -6.76 -9.57 7.58
C ILE A 26 -6.84 -8.74 6.30
N ARG A 27 -5.72 -8.12 5.90
CA ARG A 27 -5.65 -7.31 4.69
C ARG A 27 -4.82 -7.99 3.61
N PHE A 28 -5.44 -8.26 2.48
CA PHE A 28 -4.77 -8.70 1.26
C PHE A 28 -4.42 -7.49 0.41
N ILE A 29 -3.16 -7.39 0.01
CA ILE A 29 -2.60 -6.26 -0.73
C ILE A 29 -2.12 -6.80 -2.07
N GLU A 30 -2.55 -6.21 -3.18
CA GLU A 30 -2.02 -6.56 -4.49
C GLU A 30 -0.52 -6.28 -4.55
N TYR A 31 0.23 -7.20 -5.14
CA TYR A 31 1.66 -7.00 -5.37
C TYR A 31 1.91 -5.76 -6.24
N MET A 32 2.72 -4.83 -5.73
CA MET A 32 3.19 -3.68 -6.48
C MET A 32 4.60 -3.96 -7.04
N PRO A 33 4.80 -3.94 -8.36
CA PRO A 33 6.11 -4.15 -8.96
C PRO A 33 7.01 -2.91 -8.79
N PHE A 34 7.83 -2.86 -7.73
CA PHE A 34 8.79 -1.76 -7.51
C PHE A 34 10.06 -1.88 -8.38
N VAL A 35 10.48 -3.11 -8.70
CA VAL A 35 11.77 -3.40 -9.35
C VAL A 35 11.63 -4.39 -10.51
N SER A 36 10.81 -5.43 -10.36
CA SER A 36 10.57 -6.51 -11.32
C SER A 36 9.14 -6.47 -11.89
N GLY A 37 8.92 -7.15 -13.02
CA GLY A 37 7.64 -7.11 -13.76
C GLY A 37 6.42 -7.62 -12.99
N SER A 38 5.24 -7.46 -13.59
CA SER A 38 3.92 -7.77 -13.01
C SER A 38 3.56 -9.26 -12.96
N ASN A 39 4.51 -10.18 -13.18
CA ASN A 39 4.25 -11.63 -13.25
C ASN A 39 3.68 -12.22 -11.96
N TYR A 40 3.89 -11.55 -10.82
CA TYR A 40 3.38 -11.95 -9.51
C TYR A 40 2.08 -11.23 -9.13
N LEU A 41 1.56 -10.35 -9.98
CA LEU A 41 0.31 -9.66 -9.72
C LEU A 41 -0.83 -10.67 -9.66
N MET A 42 -1.54 -10.66 -8.55
CA MET A 42 -2.88 -11.21 -8.41
C MET A 42 -3.77 -10.04 -8.00
N THR A 43 -4.84 -9.81 -8.76
CA THR A 43 -5.79 -8.72 -8.50
C THR A 43 -6.72 -9.08 -7.35
N ALA A 44 -7.33 -8.09 -6.69
CA ALA A 44 -8.34 -8.36 -5.67
C ALA A 44 -9.56 -9.11 -6.22
N HIS A 45 -9.86 -9.01 -7.52
CA HIS A 45 -10.89 -9.82 -8.16
C HIS A 45 -10.51 -11.30 -8.14
N GLU A 46 -9.33 -11.65 -8.66
CA GLU A 46 -8.83 -13.03 -8.65
C GLU A 46 -8.74 -13.59 -7.21
N MET A 47 -8.31 -12.78 -6.24
CA MET A 47 -8.27 -13.21 -4.83
C MET A 47 -9.66 -13.54 -4.29
N LYS A 48 -10.68 -12.74 -4.62
CA LYS A 48 -12.07 -12.99 -4.20
C LYS A 48 -12.61 -14.26 -4.84
N ASP A 49 -12.33 -14.49 -6.13
CA ASP A 49 -12.75 -15.71 -6.84
C ASP A 49 -12.12 -16.96 -6.19
N GLN A 50 -10.82 -16.89 -5.85
CA GLN A 50 -10.14 -18.01 -5.18
C GLN A 50 -10.70 -18.27 -3.78
N LEU A 51 -11.01 -17.22 -3.00
CA LEU A 51 -11.63 -17.37 -1.69
C LEU A 51 -13.03 -18.00 -1.80
N GLN A 52 -13.83 -17.58 -2.79
CA GLN A 52 -15.12 -18.19 -3.06
C GLN A 52 -14.99 -19.67 -3.42
N ALA A 53 -14.05 -20.03 -4.30
CA ALA A 53 -13.77 -21.42 -4.64
C ALA A 53 -13.32 -22.28 -3.44
N ALA A 54 -12.69 -21.66 -2.45
CA ALA A 54 -12.27 -22.30 -1.20
C ALA A 54 -13.36 -22.37 -0.12
N GLY A 55 -14.59 -21.96 -0.42
CA GLY A 55 -15.73 -22.04 0.49
C GLY A 55 -16.03 -20.78 1.29
N PHE A 56 -15.24 -19.71 1.13
CA PHE A 56 -15.47 -18.41 1.77
C PHE A 56 -16.47 -17.57 0.96
N HIS A 57 -17.69 -18.10 0.86
CA HIS A 57 -18.79 -17.45 0.17
C HIS A 57 -19.27 -16.20 0.94
N ALA A 58 -19.94 -15.29 0.23
CA ALA A 58 -20.62 -14.13 0.80
C ALA A 58 -19.71 -13.16 1.59
N LEU A 59 -18.72 -12.57 0.90
CA LEU A 59 -18.03 -11.38 1.39
C LEU A 59 -19.01 -10.20 1.45
N ILE A 60 -19.58 -9.92 2.63
CA ILE A 60 -20.53 -8.83 2.85
C ILE A 60 -19.74 -7.52 3.00
N PRO A 61 -19.94 -6.51 2.12
CA PRO A 61 -19.23 -5.24 2.23
C PRO A 61 -19.54 -4.54 3.56
N GLU A 62 -18.53 -4.02 4.23
CA GLU A 62 -18.70 -3.09 5.34
C GLU A 62 -18.47 -1.66 4.86
N THR A 63 -19.31 -0.73 5.32
CA THR A 63 -19.08 0.70 5.10
C THR A 63 -17.79 1.08 5.79
N SER A 64 -16.79 1.46 5.00
CA SER A 64 -15.55 1.99 5.53
C SER A 64 -15.36 3.41 5.03
N ASP A 65 -15.63 4.35 5.93
CA ASP A 65 -15.32 5.75 5.66
C ASP A 65 -13.78 5.90 5.64
N GLN A 66 -13.27 6.43 4.53
CA GLN A 66 -11.89 6.89 4.34
C GLN A 66 -10.76 5.83 4.34
N SER A 67 -11.07 4.53 4.33
CA SER A 67 -10.04 3.48 4.18
C SER A 67 -9.64 3.27 2.71
N VAL A 68 -8.34 3.06 2.49
CA VAL A 68 -7.81 2.59 1.20
C VAL A 68 -8.21 1.13 0.93
N ALA A 69 -8.49 0.37 1.99
CA ALA A 69 -8.92 -1.03 1.89
C ALA A 69 -10.44 -1.12 1.77
N GLN A 70 -10.93 -1.90 0.80
CA GLN A 70 -12.32 -2.33 0.75
C GLN A 70 -12.54 -3.44 1.78
N ILE A 71 -13.36 -3.19 2.79
CA ILE A 71 -13.57 -4.10 3.91
C ILE A 71 -14.82 -4.95 3.67
N TYR A 72 -14.69 -6.23 4.01
CA TYR A 72 -15.72 -7.24 3.92
C TYR A 72 -15.75 -8.08 5.20
N ARG A 73 -16.91 -8.65 5.51
CA ARG A 73 -17.09 -9.63 6.57
C ARG A 73 -17.69 -10.90 6.00
N LEU A 74 -17.18 -12.05 6.44
CA LEU A 74 -17.78 -13.35 6.18
C LEU A 74 -18.90 -13.62 7.20
N PRO A 75 -19.94 -14.39 6.85
CA PRO A 75 -20.96 -14.81 7.81
C PRO A 75 -20.33 -15.41 9.07
N ASP A 76 -20.83 -15.01 10.24
CA ASP A 76 -20.38 -15.47 11.57
C ASP A 76 -18.90 -15.17 11.91
N ALA A 77 -18.19 -14.41 11.07
CA ALA A 77 -16.81 -14.03 11.33
C ALA A 77 -16.69 -12.97 12.44
N LYS A 78 -15.79 -13.23 13.39
CA LYS A 78 -15.41 -12.25 14.42
C LYS A 78 -14.59 -11.11 13.82
N GLY A 79 -13.75 -11.42 12.84
CA GLY A 79 -12.86 -10.51 12.13
C GLY A 79 -13.41 -10.00 10.80
N THR A 80 -12.54 -9.33 10.03
CA THR A 80 -12.86 -8.78 8.70
C THR A 80 -11.73 -9.07 7.69
N ILE A 81 -12.08 -9.05 6.41
CA ILE A 81 -11.15 -9.17 5.29
C ILE A 81 -11.11 -7.85 4.54
N GLY A 82 -9.92 -7.28 4.34
CA GLY A 82 -9.72 -6.06 3.57
C GLY A 82 -8.93 -6.33 2.29
N PHE A 83 -9.34 -5.72 1.18
CA PHE A 83 -8.58 -5.72 -0.07
C PHE A 83 -8.01 -4.34 -0.35
N ILE A 84 -6.69 -4.23 -0.49
CA ILE A 84 -5.98 -3.02 -0.89
C ILE A 84 -5.50 -3.19 -2.33
N THR A 85 -5.97 -2.32 -3.21
CA THR A 85 -5.90 -2.48 -4.68
C THR A 85 -5.01 -1.43 -5.36
N PRO A 86 -3.71 -1.32 -5.02
CA PRO A 86 -2.85 -0.28 -5.57
C PRO A 86 -2.68 -0.37 -7.09
N MET A 87 -2.88 -1.56 -7.69
CA MET A 87 -2.73 -1.79 -9.13
C MET A 87 -4.07 -1.66 -9.85
N SER A 88 -5.11 -2.37 -9.39
CA SER A 88 -6.40 -2.42 -10.08
C SER A 88 -7.30 -1.20 -9.82
N ARG A 89 -7.15 -0.51 -8.68
CA ARG A 89 -7.91 0.71 -8.36
C ARG A 89 -7.07 1.68 -7.52
N HIS A 90 -6.37 2.57 -8.21
CA HIS A 90 -5.51 3.57 -7.57
C HIS A 90 -6.26 4.47 -6.57
N PHE A 91 -5.54 4.87 -5.53
CA PHE A 91 -6.00 5.76 -4.45
C PHE A 91 -5.09 6.98 -4.28
N CYS A 92 -4.36 7.37 -5.33
CA CYS A 92 -3.45 8.52 -5.30
C CYS A 92 -4.19 9.83 -5.02
N TYR A 93 -5.41 9.99 -5.56
CA TYR A 93 -6.23 11.19 -5.41
C TYR A 93 -6.54 11.54 -3.93
N SER A 94 -6.76 10.53 -3.09
CA SER A 94 -7.00 10.71 -1.65
C SER A 94 -5.74 10.54 -0.79
N CYS A 95 -4.56 10.36 -1.40
CA CYS A 95 -3.33 10.09 -0.67
C CYS A 95 -2.78 11.35 0.00
N ASN A 96 -2.79 11.36 1.33
CA ASN A 96 -2.26 12.44 2.18
C ASN A 96 -0.87 12.13 2.78
N ARG A 97 -0.17 11.10 2.28
CA ARG A 97 1.13 10.66 2.82
C ARG A 97 2.32 11.31 2.12
N ILE A 98 3.33 11.67 2.91
CA ILE A 98 4.74 11.88 2.52
C ILE A 98 5.61 11.01 3.44
N ARG A 99 6.87 10.80 3.10
CA ARG A 99 7.77 9.91 3.86
C ARG A 99 9.07 10.62 4.24
N LEU A 100 9.63 10.23 5.38
CA LEU A 100 11.01 10.51 5.76
C LEU A 100 11.78 9.18 5.67
N THR A 101 12.82 9.13 4.85
CA THR A 101 13.67 7.95 4.70
C THR A 101 14.63 7.80 5.89
N ALA A 102 15.17 6.60 6.10
CA ALA A 102 16.09 6.33 7.22
C ALA A 102 17.40 7.13 7.14
N ASP A 103 17.86 7.47 5.93
CA ASP A 103 19.01 8.33 5.68
C ASP A 103 18.68 9.83 5.69
N GLY A 104 17.41 10.20 5.92
CA GLY A 104 17.01 11.57 6.23
C GLY A 104 16.59 12.42 5.03
N TYR A 105 15.94 11.80 4.04
CA TYR A 105 15.33 12.49 2.90
C TYR A 105 13.81 12.51 3.01
N LEU A 106 13.20 13.61 2.60
CA LEU A 106 11.77 13.68 2.37
C LEU A 106 11.43 13.10 0.99
N LYS A 107 10.46 12.20 0.94
CA LYS A 107 9.84 11.68 -0.28
C LYS A 107 8.38 12.12 -0.38
N PRO A 108 7.98 12.79 -1.47
CA PRO A 108 6.60 13.22 -1.66
C PRO A 108 5.65 12.05 -1.98
N CYS A 109 6.18 10.97 -2.55
CA CYS A 109 5.44 9.75 -2.88
C CYS A 109 6.34 8.52 -2.69
N LEU A 110 5.71 7.40 -2.35
CA LEU A 110 6.38 6.10 -2.22
C LEU A 110 7.07 5.66 -3.53
N LEU A 111 6.48 6.04 -4.67
CA LEU A 111 6.91 5.62 -6.01
C LEU A 111 7.74 6.69 -6.74
N ALA A 112 7.78 7.92 -6.23
CA ALA A 112 8.59 8.99 -6.82
C ALA A 112 10.08 8.72 -6.60
N ASN A 113 10.92 8.97 -7.61
CA ASN A 113 12.39 8.96 -7.43
C ASN A 113 12.89 10.27 -6.80
N GLN A 114 12.06 11.33 -6.80
CA GLN A 114 12.39 12.60 -6.15
C GLN A 114 12.55 12.42 -4.64
N GLU A 115 13.69 12.87 -4.12
CA GLU A 115 14.06 12.87 -2.71
C GLU A 115 14.66 14.24 -2.36
N TYR A 116 14.32 14.77 -1.20
CA TYR A 116 14.79 16.08 -0.75
C TYR A 116 15.59 15.92 0.54
N PRO A 117 16.88 16.25 0.58
CA PRO A 117 17.70 16.07 1.78
C PRO A 117 17.14 16.93 2.91
N LEU A 118 16.95 16.35 4.09
CA LEU A 118 16.44 17.07 5.26
C LEU A 118 17.43 17.00 6.43
N ARG A 119 18.02 15.83 6.67
CA ARG A 119 18.91 15.63 7.83
C ARG A 119 20.14 16.54 7.82
N GLU A 120 20.78 16.69 6.67
CA GLU A 120 21.98 17.53 6.55
C GLU A 120 21.65 19.01 6.74
N GLU A 121 20.53 19.45 6.17
CA GLU A 121 20.08 20.84 6.29
C GLU A 121 19.67 21.18 7.73
N LEU A 122 18.97 20.27 8.43
CA LEU A 122 18.68 20.41 9.86
C LEU A 122 19.95 20.50 10.71
N ARG A 123 20.95 19.65 10.42
CA ARG A 123 22.24 19.66 11.14
C ARG A 123 23.08 20.91 10.85
N ALA A 124 22.86 21.55 9.70
CA ALA A 124 23.49 22.82 9.34
C ALA A 124 22.83 24.04 10.01
N GLY A 125 21.81 23.84 10.86
CA GLY A 125 21.14 24.91 11.59
C GLY A 125 19.97 25.55 10.86
N MET A 126 19.31 24.82 9.95
CA MET A 126 18.06 25.24 9.31
C MET A 126 17.04 25.76 10.34
N SER A 127 16.42 26.90 10.05
CA SER A 127 15.36 27.47 10.89
C SER A 127 14.03 26.73 10.72
N ASP A 128 13.15 26.83 11.70
CA ASP A 128 11.79 26.26 11.61
C ASP A 128 10.98 26.85 10.43
N ALA A 129 11.23 28.11 10.09
CA ALA A 129 10.58 28.77 8.95
C ALA A 129 11.01 28.14 7.61
N ASP A 130 12.32 27.89 7.46
CA ASP A 130 12.87 27.23 6.27
C ASP A 130 12.41 25.78 6.17
N LEU A 131 12.36 25.07 7.30
CA LEU A 131 11.84 23.72 7.40
C LEU A 131 10.38 23.65 6.91
N LEU A 132 9.54 24.55 7.41
CA LEU A 132 8.14 24.63 7.03
C LEU A 132 7.99 24.91 5.53
N GLN A 133 8.77 25.84 4.99
CA GLN A 133 8.74 26.16 3.57
C GLN A 133 9.19 24.97 2.72
N LYS A 134 10.22 24.24 3.14
CA LYS A 134 10.69 23.04 2.46
C LYS A 134 9.62 21.96 2.43
N ILE A 135 8.99 21.65 3.57
CA ILE A 135 7.92 20.64 3.64
C ILE A 135 6.76 21.03 2.71
N ARG A 136 6.34 22.31 2.70
CA ARG A 136 5.32 22.80 1.77
C ARG A 136 5.72 22.57 0.32
N ASN A 137 6.95 22.93 -0.06
CA ASN A 137 7.45 22.71 -1.41
C ASN A 137 7.44 21.23 -1.79
N VAL A 138 7.83 20.32 -0.89
CA VAL A 138 7.77 18.87 -1.12
C VAL A 138 6.33 18.40 -1.37
N ILE A 139 5.37 18.88 -0.57
CA ILE A 139 3.95 18.55 -0.73
C ILE A 139 3.42 19.08 -2.07
N LEU A 140 3.75 20.31 -2.45
CA LEU A 140 3.30 20.92 -3.71
C LEU A 140 3.89 20.23 -4.95
N ASN A 141 5.08 19.65 -4.82
CA ASN A 141 5.72 18.85 -5.87
C ASN A 141 5.29 17.37 -5.85
N LYS A 142 4.29 17.00 -5.04
CA LYS A 142 3.77 15.64 -5.03
C LYS A 142 3.06 15.34 -6.35
N PRO A 143 3.44 14.27 -7.07
CA PRO A 143 2.76 13.89 -8.30
C PRO A 143 1.29 13.54 -8.00
N SER A 144 0.38 13.99 -8.86
CA SER A 144 -1.07 13.72 -8.74
C SER A 144 -1.38 12.22 -8.79
N GLN A 145 -0.62 11.49 -9.60
CA GLN A 145 -0.66 10.03 -9.70
C GLN A 145 0.70 9.49 -10.11
N TYR A 146 0.92 8.21 -9.83
CA TYR A 146 2.06 7.48 -10.37
C TYR A 146 1.54 6.29 -11.15
N ASP A 147 2.01 6.13 -12.38
CA ASP A 147 1.64 5.01 -13.21
C ASP A 147 2.55 3.81 -12.92
N LEU A 148 1.98 2.82 -12.24
CA LEU A 148 2.63 1.56 -11.89
C LEU A 148 2.70 0.58 -13.08
N SER A 149 1.93 0.81 -14.14
CA SER A 149 1.91 -0.05 -15.33
C SER A 149 3.08 0.22 -16.28
N ASN A 150 3.59 1.45 -16.29
CA ASN A 150 4.66 1.90 -17.19
C ASN A 150 6.09 1.56 -16.72
N GLY A 151 6.25 0.73 -15.68
CA GLY A 151 7.53 0.11 -15.35
C GLY A 151 8.67 1.07 -15.00
N LYS A 152 8.38 2.33 -14.62
CA LYS A 152 9.40 3.23 -14.09
C LYS A 152 9.92 2.66 -12.79
N LYS A 153 11.15 2.16 -12.84
CA LYS A 153 11.82 1.57 -11.70
C LYS A 153 12.08 2.63 -10.66
N ASN A 154 11.79 2.29 -9.41
CA ASN A 154 12.27 3.08 -8.30
C ASN A 154 13.77 2.82 -8.14
N ASP A 155 14.56 3.88 -7.98
CA ASP A 155 16.00 3.77 -7.80
C ASP A 155 16.37 3.11 -6.45
N ARG A 156 15.41 3.04 -5.51
CA ARG A 156 15.57 2.43 -4.19
C ARG A 156 14.59 1.28 -3.96
N SER A 157 15.09 0.23 -3.31
CA SER A 157 14.25 -0.84 -2.75
C SER A 157 13.37 -0.31 -1.60
N MET A 158 12.18 -0.90 -1.44
CA MET A 158 11.21 -0.60 -0.39
C MET A 158 11.84 -0.58 1.02
N VAL A 159 12.75 -1.49 1.31
CA VAL A 159 13.45 -1.59 2.60
C VAL A 159 14.22 -0.31 2.95
N ARG A 160 14.71 0.43 1.94
CA ARG A 160 15.49 1.66 2.16
C ARG A 160 14.62 2.91 2.35
N ILE A 161 13.32 2.82 2.10
CA ILE A 161 12.37 3.94 2.17
C ILE A 161 11.27 3.72 3.23
N GLY A 162 11.57 2.88 4.22
CA GLY A 162 10.68 2.60 5.36
C GLY A 162 9.48 1.74 4.97
N GLY A 163 9.70 0.71 4.16
CA GLY A 163 8.72 -0.30 3.75
C GLY A 163 9.19 -1.70 4.12
#